data_AF-A0A2K6KJ40-F1
#
_entry.id   AF-A0A2K6KJ40-F1
#
_cell.length_a   1.000
_cell.length_b   1.000
_cell.length_c   1.000
_cell.angle_alpha   90.00
_cell.angle_beta   90.00
_cell.angle_gamma   90.00
#
_symmetry.space_group_name_H-M   'P 1'
#
loop_
_entity.id
_entity.type
_entity.pdbx_description
1 polymer ?
#
loop_
_entity_poly.entity_id
_entity_poly.type
_entity_poly.pdbx_seq_one_letter_code
_entity_poly.pdbx_strand_id
1 'polypeptide(L)'
;MDPRVPSASVQAEIVKSLLHARQVQDFGLKHLLALGSLRLLSLAGCPLLTTTGLSGLVQLQELEELELTNCPGATPELFKYFSQHLPRCLVIE
;
A
#
# COMPACT_ATOMS: atom_id res chain seq x y z
N MET A 1 -4.32 -23.34 -14.00
CA MET A 1 -2.97 -22.78 -14.18
C MET A 1 -3.14 -21.26 -14.17
N ASP A 2 -3.06 -20.51 -13.08
CA ASP A 2 -2.65 -20.78 -11.70
C ASP A 2 -3.77 -20.37 -10.72
N PRO A 3 -4.19 -21.25 -9.80
CA PRO A 3 -5.25 -21.00 -8.84
C PRO A 3 -4.68 -20.28 -7.60
N ARG A 4 -4.57 -18.96 -7.63
CA ARG A 4 -4.28 -18.19 -6.41
C ARG A 4 -5.55 -18.03 -5.58
N VAL A 5 -5.94 -19.11 -4.92
CA VAL A 5 -6.85 -19.04 -3.77
C VAL A 5 -6.00 -19.29 -2.53
N PRO A 6 -5.79 -18.30 -1.64
CA PRO A 6 -5.46 -18.59 -0.26
C PRO A 6 -6.76 -18.77 0.51
N SER A 7 -6.97 -20.02 0.94
CA SER A 7 -7.87 -20.39 2.04
C SER A 7 -7.42 -19.74 3.36
N ALA A 8 -8.36 -19.62 4.31
CA ALA A 8 -8.21 -19.24 5.73
C ALA A 8 -8.27 -17.73 6.10
N SER A 9 -9.35 -17.35 6.78
CA SER A 9 -9.41 -16.61 8.06
C SER A 9 -8.55 -15.37 8.36
N VAL A 10 -7.86 -14.72 7.43
CA VAL A 10 -7.12 -13.49 7.74
C VAL A 10 -7.90 -12.30 7.22
N GLN A 11 -8.21 -11.35 8.11
CA GLN A 11 -8.93 -10.12 7.82
C GLN A 11 -8.40 -9.48 6.53
N ALA A 12 -9.10 -9.74 5.43
CA ALA A 12 -8.81 -9.13 4.14
C ALA A 12 -9.38 -7.70 4.17
N GLU A 13 -8.73 -6.80 4.91
CA GLU A 13 -8.91 -5.38 4.70
C GLU A 13 -8.20 -4.99 3.40
N ILE A 14 -8.69 -5.52 2.28
CA ILE A 14 -8.43 -4.91 0.99
C ILE A 14 -9.20 -3.59 1.07
N VAL A 15 -8.48 -2.48 1.27
CA VAL A 15 -9.02 -1.12 1.10
C VAL A 15 -9.26 -0.91 -0.40
N LYS A 16 -10.19 -1.68 -0.97
CA LYS A 16 -10.60 -1.68 -2.38
C LYS A 16 -11.53 -0.50 -2.62
N SER A 17 -11.12 0.71 -2.24
CA SER A 17 -12.01 1.86 -2.22
C SER A 17 -11.54 3.04 -3.04
N LEU A 18 -10.68 2.88 -4.05
CA LEU A 18 -10.11 4.05 -4.73
C LEU A 18 -10.25 4.06 -6.26
N LEU A 19 -11.11 3.24 -6.84
CA LEU A 19 -11.53 3.42 -8.26
C LEU A 19 -12.13 4.83 -8.53
N HIS A 20 -12.36 5.63 -7.48
CA HIS A 20 -12.83 7.02 -7.57
C HIS A 20 -12.10 8.00 -6.62
N ALA A 21 -11.01 7.62 -5.97
CA ALA A 21 -10.45 8.46 -4.91
C ALA A 21 -9.51 9.54 -5.43
N ARG A 22 -10.14 10.54 -6.04
CA ARG A 22 -9.57 11.84 -6.34
C ARG A 22 -9.18 12.64 -5.07
N GLN A 23 -9.27 12.05 -3.87
CA GLN A 23 -9.16 12.73 -2.58
C GLN A 23 -8.36 11.97 -1.50
N VAL A 24 -7.74 10.82 -1.78
CA VAL A 24 -6.83 10.23 -0.80
C VAL A 24 -5.57 11.08 -0.74
N GLN A 25 -5.47 11.85 0.35
CA GLN A 25 -4.34 12.67 0.74
C GLN A 25 -3.54 11.95 1.83
N ASP A 26 -2.34 12.44 2.12
CA ASP A 26 -1.46 11.91 3.16
C ASP A 26 -2.14 11.77 4.55
N PHE A 27 -3.17 12.57 4.84
CA PHE A 27 -3.98 12.44 6.06
C PHE A 27 -4.83 11.18 6.12
N GLY A 28 -5.36 10.72 4.98
CA GLY A 28 -6.06 9.44 4.88
C GLY A 28 -5.10 8.27 5.10
N LEU A 29 -3.88 8.39 4.57
CA LEU A 29 -2.80 7.42 4.79
C LEU A 29 -2.49 7.24 6.28
N LYS A 30 -2.40 8.32 7.07
CA LYS A 30 -2.15 8.23 8.52
C LYS A 30 -3.17 7.37 9.27
N HIS A 31 -4.43 7.36 8.84
CA HIS A 31 -5.44 6.49 9.43
C HIS A 31 -5.22 5.03 9.04
N LEU A 32 -4.77 4.77 7.81
CA LEU A 32 -4.38 3.43 7.37
C LEU A 32 -3.15 2.92 8.12
N LEU A 33 -2.18 3.79 8.43
CA LEU A 33 -1.02 3.41 9.25
C LEU A 33 -1.39 3.00 10.68
N ALA A 34 -2.50 3.52 11.20
CA ALA A 34 -3.03 3.08 12.50
C ALA A 34 -3.61 1.66 12.44
N LEU A 35 -3.93 1.16 11.25
CA LEU A 35 -4.36 -0.22 11.02
C LEU A 35 -3.11 -1.11 10.84
N GLY A 36 -2.43 -1.40 11.95
CA GLY A 36 -1.19 -2.19 11.96
C GLY A 36 -1.32 -3.64 11.49
N SER A 37 -2.53 -4.11 11.17
CA SER A 37 -2.83 -5.47 10.67
C SER A 37 -3.09 -5.53 9.15
N LEU A 38 -2.82 -4.45 8.41
CA LEU A 38 -2.98 -4.44 6.96
C LEU A 38 -1.95 -5.35 6.28
N ARG A 39 -2.45 -6.32 5.52
CA ARG A 39 -1.63 -7.24 4.68
C ARG A 39 -1.62 -6.84 3.21
N LEU A 40 -2.69 -6.24 2.71
CA LEU A 40 -2.86 -5.91 1.29
C LEU A 40 -3.34 -4.46 1.17
N LEU A 41 -2.58 -3.62 0.47
CA LEU A 41 -2.93 -2.22 0.26
C LEU A 41 -2.78 -1.82 -1.20
N SER A 42 -3.85 -1.35 -1.82
CA SER A 42 -3.80 -0.77 -3.17
C SER A 42 -4.13 0.71 -3.12
N LEU A 43 -3.17 1.53 -3.56
CA LEU A 43 -3.26 2.98 -3.70
C LEU A 43 -3.20 3.39 -5.17
N ALA A 44 -3.43 2.46 -6.10
CA ALA A 44 -3.35 2.73 -7.53
C ALA A 44 -4.22 3.93 -7.94
N GLY A 45 -3.65 4.84 -8.74
CA GLY A 45 -4.35 6.02 -9.26
C GLY A 45 -4.60 7.13 -8.23
N CYS A 46 -3.77 7.24 -7.19
CA CYS A 46 -3.86 8.31 -6.20
C CYS A 46 -2.85 9.46 -6.50
N PRO A 47 -3.24 10.51 -7.24
CA PRO A 47 -2.32 11.59 -7.63
C PRO A 47 -1.93 12.54 -6.50
N LEU A 48 -2.65 12.51 -5.38
CA LEU A 48 -2.47 13.44 -4.26
C LEU A 48 -1.54 12.90 -3.16
N LEU A 49 -1.03 11.67 -3.31
CA LEU A 49 -0.12 11.07 -2.35
C LEU A 49 1.30 11.55 -2.58
N THR A 50 1.93 12.04 -1.51
CA THR A 50 3.34 12.46 -1.56
C THR A 50 4.25 11.30 -1.17
N THR A 51 5.52 11.37 -1.61
CA THR A 51 6.58 10.45 -1.14
C THR A 51 6.66 10.41 0.38
N THR A 52 6.47 11.55 1.05
CA THR A 52 6.47 11.64 2.51
C THR A 52 5.29 10.88 3.13
N GLY A 53 4.08 11.05 2.60
CA GLY A 53 2.91 10.29 3.06
C GLY A 53 3.11 8.78 2.88
N LEU A 54 3.58 8.37 1.71
CA LEU A 54 3.82 6.97 1.39
C LEU A 54 4.95 6.35 2.22
N SER A 55 6.01 7.11 2.54
CA SER A 55 7.11 6.59 3.35
C SER A 55 6.66 6.05 4.71
N GLY A 56 5.55 6.55 5.25
CA GLY A 56 4.95 6.05 6.48
C GLY A 56 4.44 4.60 6.40
N LEU A 57 4.18 4.06 5.20
CA LEU A 57 3.71 2.69 4.99
C LEU A 57 4.67 1.62 5.52
N VAL A 58 5.95 1.96 5.73
CA VAL A 58 6.92 1.08 6.39
C VAL A 58 6.55 0.71 7.83
N GLN A 59 5.63 1.44 8.46
CA GLN A 59 5.09 1.09 9.77
C GLN A 59 4.19 -0.15 9.72
N LEU A 60 3.64 -0.47 8.55
CA LEU A 60 2.83 -1.67 8.31
C LEU A 60 3.76 -2.87 8.10
N GLN A 61 4.35 -3.38 9.18
CA GLN A 61 5.29 -4.52 9.15
C GLN A 61 4.63 -5.82 8.65
N GLU A 62 3.31 -5.92 8.77
CA GLU A 62 2.50 -7.06 8.32
C GLU A 62 2.08 -6.93 6.84
N LEU A 63 2.49 -5.86 6.14
CA LEU A 63 2.12 -5.63 4.76
C LEU A 63 2.85 -6.63 3.84
N GLU A 64 2.07 -7.36 3.05
CA GLU A 64 2.53 -8.39 2.13
C GLU A 64 2.44 -7.92 0.68
N GLU A 65 1.44 -7.10 0.32
CA GLU A 65 1.34 -6.51 -1.02
C GLU A 65 0.95 -5.03 -0.94
N LEU A 66 1.67 -4.22 -1.72
CA LEU A 66 1.48 -2.78 -1.85
C LEU A 66 1.43 -2.40 -3.34
N GLU A 67 0.29 -1.89 -3.81
CA GLU A 67 0.14 -1.44 -5.20
C GLU A 67 0.11 0.08 -5.28
N LEU A 68 1.04 0.65 -6.04
CA LEU A 68 1.26 2.10 -6.21
C LEU A 68 1.14 2.55 -7.68
N THR A 69 0.51 1.75 -8.52
CA THR A 69 0.42 2.03 -9.95
C THR A 69 -0.21 3.39 -10.23
N ASN A 70 0.41 4.18 -11.10
CA ASN A 70 -0.05 5.51 -11.47
C ASN A 70 -0.11 6.52 -10.29
N CYS A 71 0.79 6.36 -9.30
CA CYS A 71 1.00 7.34 -8.22
C CYS A 71 2.24 8.20 -8.48
N PRO A 72 2.12 9.54 -8.61
CA PRO A 72 3.26 10.43 -8.87
C PRO A 72 4.23 10.50 -7.68
N GLY A 73 3.77 10.19 -6.47
CA GLY A 73 4.61 10.09 -5.27
C GLY A 73 5.38 8.78 -5.15
N ALA A 74 5.15 7.79 -6.02
CA ALA A 74 5.87 6.53 -5.99
C ALA A 74 7.17 6.64 -6.81
N THR A 75 8.18 7.27 -6.22
CA THR A 75 9.48 7.44 -6.89
C THR A 75 10.38 6.21 -6.72
N PRO A 76 11.36 5.99 -7.62
CA PRO A 76 12.34 4.90 -7.49
C PRO A 76 13.03 4.82 -6.12
N GLU A 77 13.29 5.97 -5.50
CA GLU A 77 13.89 6.06 -4.17
C GLU A 77 12.96 5.49 -3.10
N LEU A 78 11.67 5.72 -3.24
CA LEU A 78 10.65 5.20 -2.32
C LEU A 78 10.52 3.67 -2.44
N PHE A 79 10.57 3.11 -3.66
CA PHE A 79 10.58 1.66 -3.83
C PHE A 79 11.81 1.02 -3.17
N LYS A 80 12.98 1.65 -3.31
CA LYS A 80 14.19 1.21 -2.59
C LYS A 80 14.00 1.30 -1.07
N TYR A 81 13.36 2.36 -0.58
CA TYR A 81 13.04 2.52 0.83
C TYR A 81 12.11 1.40 1.33
N PHE A 82 11.04 1.07 0.59
CA PHE A 82 10.17 -0.06 0.93
C PHE A 82 10.92 -1.39 0.88
N SER A 83 11.76 -1.64 -0.12
CA SER A 83 12.56 -2.86 -0.18
C SER A 83 13.50 -3.01 1.04
N GLN A 84 14.01 -1.91 1.58
CA GLN A 84 14.87 -1.91 2.78
C GLN A 84 14.10 -2.14 4.08
N HIS A 85 12.88 -1.59 4.20
CA HIS A 85 12.11 -1.61 5.46
C HIS A 85 10.99 -2.65 5.50
N LEU A 86 10.49 -3.08 4.35
CA LEU A 86 9.45 -4.08 4.15
C LEU A 86 9.96 -5.19 3.21
N PRO A 87 10.97 -5.97 3.62
CA PRO A 87 11.60 -6.99 2.76
C PRO A 87 10.66 -8.15 2.40
N ARG A 88 9.50 -8.25 3.08
CA ARG A 88 8.46 -9.25 2.83
C ARG A 88 7.25 -8.70 2.06
N CYS A 89 7.22 -7.39 1.80
CA CYS A 89 6.16 -6.75 1.05
C CYS A 89 6.50 -6.74 -0.44
N LEU A 90 5.59 -7.24 -1.26
CA LEU A 90 5.62 -7.12 -2.70
C LEU A 90 5.09 -5.75 -3.09
N VAL A 91 5.95 -4.89 -3.63
CA VAL A 91 5.53 -3.57 -4.13
C VAL A 91 5.29 -3.67 -5.65
N ILE A 92 4.10 -3.28 -6.08
CA ILE A 92 3.64 -3.26 -7.48
C ILE A 92 3.61 -1.80 -7.94
N GLU A 93 4.27 -1.52 -9.07
CA GLU A 93 4.41 -0.19 -9.68
C GLU A 93 3.51 0.01 -10.91
#